data_AF-A0A7X5BDI8-F1
#
_entry.id   AF-A0A7X5BDI8-F1
#
_cell.length_a   1.000
_cell.length_b   1.000
_cell.length_c   1.000
_cell.angle_alpha   90.00
_cell.angle_beta   90.00
_cell.angle_gamma   90.00
#
_symmetry.space_group_name_H-M   'P 1'
#
loop_
_entity.id
_entity.type
_entity.pdbx_description
1 polymer ?
#
loop_
_entity_poly.entity_id
_entity_poly.type
_entity_poly.pdbx_seq_one_letter_code
_entity_poly.pdbx_strand_id
1 'polypeptide(L)'
;MKTIEVDEDLYRYIASQTQHIGESASDILRRLLNVARQPVQQSVQQPVSDVLAPKGIVVSKDAAQETKIDSVKEMRGLLISDEFADLKKAIDRFMLVLSTLYRIDPESFSEAMSVKGRKRVYFADNEQTLLANGQTTKPKAIPNTPFWVITNNNTSRKQQMVEQVMVRMNFPTEIIDKVTQSI
;
A
#
# COMPACT_ATOMS: atom_id res chain seq x y z
N MET A 1 15.59 1.58 -23.51
CA MET A 1 16.14 1.74 -22.15
C MET A 1 16.03 3.20 -21.75
N LYS A 2 15.68 3.50 -20.50
CA LYS A 2 15.73 4.88 -19.98
C LYS A 2 16.99 5.01 -19.12
N THR A 3 17.68 6.14 -19.22
CA THR A 3 18.89 6.41 -18.44
C THR A 3 18.51 7.19 -17.18
N ILE A 4 19.06 6.79 -16.04
CA ILE A 4 18.99 7.51 -14.76
C ILE A 4 20.42 7.79 -14.31
N GLU A 5 20.65 8.96 -13.72
CA GLU A 5 21.94 9.30 -13.10
C GLU A 5 21.86 9.01 -11.59
N VAL A 6 22.93 8.43 -11.05
CA VAL A 6 23.07 8.11 -9.64
C VAL A 6 24.43 8.60 -9.16
N ASP A 7 24.54 8.92 -7.87
CA ASP A 7 25.79 9.25 -7.21
C ASP A 7 26.74 8.04 -7.12
N GLU A 8 28.03 8.32 -6.95
CA GLU A 8 29.12 7.32 -6.96
C GLU A 8 28.97 6.29 -5.84
N ASP A 9 28.53 6.71 -4.65
CA ASP A 9 28.36 5.82 -3.51
C ASP A 9 27.17 4.87 -3.73
N LEU A 10 26.06 5.38 -4.27
CA LEU A 10 24.91 4.57 -4.65
C LEU A 10 25.25 3.59 -5.79
N TYR A 11 26.04 4.02 -6.78
CA TYR A 11 26.53 3.15 -7.84
C TYR A 11 27.34 1.97 -7.28
N ARG A 12 28.28 2.26 -6.36
CA ARG A 12 29.10 1.22 -5.69
C ARG A 12 28.25 0.25 -4.89
N TYR A 13 27.27 0.77 -4.16
CA TYR A 13 26.33 -0.06 -3.41
C TYR A 13 25.56 -1.01 -4.34
N ILE A 14 24.95 -0.50 -5.41
CA ILE A 14 24.21 -1.32 -6.37
C ILE A 14 25.12 -2.37 -7.01
N ALA A 15 26.33 -1.99 -7.45
CA ALA A 15 27.29 -2.91 -8.06
C ALA A 15 27.71 -4.05 -7.10
N SER A 16 27.89 -3.76 -5.81
CA SER A 16 28.24 -4.74 -4.78
C SER A 16 27.18 -5.83 -4.56
N GLN A 17 25.94 -5.57 -4.98
CA GLN A 17 24.83 -6.49 -4.77
C GLN A 17 24.73 -7.56 -5.87
N THR A 18 25.67 -7.62 -6.82
CA THR A 18 25.72 -8.60 -7.91
C THR A 18 25.82 -10.05 -7.38
N GLN A 19 24.88 -10.92 -7.75
CA GLN A 19 24.79 -12.35 -7.43
C GLN A 19 25.12 -13.24 -8.64
N HIS A 20 24.84 -12.78 -9.86
CA HIS A 20 25.06 -13.55 -11.09
C HIS A 20 25.88 -12.76 -12.12
N ILE A 21 26.87 -13.41 -12.71
CA ILE A 21 27.71 -12.81 -13.75
C ILE A 21 26.82 -12.44 -14.94
N GLY A 22 26.81 -11.15 -15.31
CA GLY A 22 26.05 -10.62 -16.44
C GLY A 22 24.62 -10.19 -16.11
N GLU A 23 24.22 -10.10 -14.83
CA GLU A 23 22.92 -9.52 -14.47
C GLU A 23 22.87 -8.02 -14.79
N SER A 24 21.70 -7.52 -15.22
CA SER A 24 21.54 -6.10 -15.51
C SER A 24 21.37 -5.28 -14.24
N ALA A 25 21.74 -3.99 -14.28
CA ALA A 25 21.46 -3.07 -13.19
C ALA A 25 19.96 -3.02 -12.83
N SER A 26 19.08 -3.22 -13.82
CA SER A 26 17.64 -3.30 -13.59
C SER A 26 17.23 -4.54 -12.78
N ASP A 27 17.89 -5.68 -12.98
CA ASP A 27 17.61 -6.91 -12.24
C ASP A 27 18.07 -6.81 -10.78
N ILE A 28 19.24 -6.19 -10.56
CA ILE A 28 19.75 -5.88 -9.22
C ILE A 28 18.77 -4.97 -8.48
N LEU A 29 18.34 -3.87 -9.12
CA LEU A 29 17.42 -2.91 -8.53
C LEU A 29 16.04 -3.50 -8.23
N ARG A 30 15.48 -4.32 -9.13
CA ARG A 30 14.20 -4.99 -8.90
C ARG A 30 14.26 -5.92 -7.69
N ARG A 31 15.38 -6.61 -7.49
CA ARG A 31 15.60 -7.46 -6.32
C ARG A 31 15.75 -6.64 -5.03
N LEU A 32 16.55 -5.58 -5.04
CA LEU A 32 16.75 -4.72 -3.86
C LEU A 32 15.47 -4.02 -3.42
N LEU A 33 14.65 -3.60 -4.39
CA LEU A 33 13.40 -2.87 -4.15
C LEU A 33 12.18 -3.81 -4.04
N ASN A 34 12.39 -5.12 -4.08
CA ASN A 34 11.34 -6.14 -4.01
C ASN A 34 10.22 -5.94 -5.06
N VAL A 35 10.57 -5.38 -6.22
CA VAL A 35 9.64 -5.15 -7.33
C VAL A 35 9.46 -6.48 -8.06
N ALA A 36 8.31 -7.11 -7.86
CA ALA A 36 7.97 -8.44 -8.34
C ALA A 36 8.52 -8.72 -9.76
N ARG A 37 9.22 -9.86 -9.89
CA ARG A 37 9.55 -10.45 -11.18
C ARG A 37 8.23 -10.85 -11.85
N GLN A 38 7.75 -10.07 -12.82
CA GLN A 38 6.89 -10.63 -13.86
C GLN A 38 7.78 -11.58 -14.67
N PRO A 39 7.51 -12.91 -14.67
CA PRO A 39 8.26 -13.81 -15.52
C PRO A 39 7.86 -13.51 -16.98
N VAL A 40 8.77 -12.85 -17.71
CA VAL A 40 8.79 -12.96 -19.17
C VAL A 40 9.12 -14.41 -19.49
N GLN A 41 8.09 -15.13 -19.91
CA GLN A 41 8.15 -16.52 -20.35
C GLN A 41 9.14 -16.64 -21.53
N GLN A 42 10.30 -17.23 -21.29
CA GLN A 42 11.06 -17.89 -22.34
C GLN A 42 10.50 -19.30 -22.50
N SER A 43 9.79 -19.50 -23.61
CA SER A 43 9.16 -20.75 -24.03
C SER A 43 10.20 -21.76 -24.54
N VAL A 44 10.39 -22.89 -23.84
CA VAL A 44 10.89 -24.12 -24.47
C VAL A 44 10.28 -25.37 -23.80
N GLN A 45 9.24 -25.91 -24.47
CA GLN A 45 8.89 -27.32 -24.71
C GLN A 45 8.84 -28.36 -23.53
N GLN A 46 7.65 -28.91 -23.31
CA GLN A 46 7.39 -30.22 -22.68
C GLN A 46 7.61 -31.37 -23.70
N PRO A 47 7.68 -32.67 -23.29
CA PRO A 47 6.45 -33.45 -23.07
C PRO A 47 6.49 -34.59 -21.99
N VAL A 48 5.33 -34.73 -21.31
CA VAL A 48 4.53 -35.93 -20.90
C VAL A 48 5.11 -37.19 -20.23
N SER A 49 4.53 -37.59 -19.08
CA SER A 49 3.83 -38.88 -18.76
C SER A 49 3.45 -38.93 -17.25
N ASP A 50 2.16 -38.94 -16.82
CA ASP A 50 1.21 -40.08 -16.62
C ASP A 50 1.67 -41.10 -15.55
N VAL A 51 0.95 -41.60 -14.51
CA VAL A 51 -0.46 -41.73 -14.07
C VAL A 51 -0.47 -42.11 -12.56
N LEU A 52 -1.55 -41.80 -11.80
CA LEU A 52 -2.33 -42.69 -10.88
C LEU A 52 -2.89 -42.00 -9.60
N ALA A 53 -4.23 -42.01 -9.51
CA ALA A 53 -5.10 -41.57 -8.39
C ALA A 53 -5.44 -42.77 -7.44
N PRO A 54 -6.47 -42.76 -6.54
CA PRO A 54 -7.31 -41.71 -5.94
C PRO A 54 -7.52 -41.90 -4.39
N LYS A 55 -8.51 -41.20 -3.81
CA LYS A 55 -9.08 -41.24 -2.41
C LYS A 55 -8.39 -40.25 -1.46
N GLY A 56 -9.04 -39.42 -0.65
CA GLY A 56 -10.44 -39.21 -0.31
C GLY A 56 -10.46 -38.45 1.03
N ILE A 57 -11.35 -37.45 1.13
CA ILE A 57 -11.92 -36.91 2.38
C ILE A 57 -11.00 -36.07 3.31
N VAL A 58 -11.54 -34.88 3.67
CA VAL A 58 -11.36 -34.05 4.88
C VAL A 58 -10.02 -33.33 5.19
N VAL A 59 -10.18 -32.01 5.34
CA VAL A 59 -9.55 -31.16 6.38
C VAL A 59 -8.05 -30.92 6.25
N SER A 60 -7.69 -29.76 5.70
CA SER A 60 -7.09 -28.69 6.52
C SER A 60 -6.98 -27.41 5.69
N LYS A 61 -7.77 -26.43 6.09
CA LYS A 61 -7.72 -25.04 5.65
C LYS A 61 -6.56 -24.37 6.39
N ASP A 62 -5.31 -24.67 6.04
CA ASP A 62 -4.14 -23.96 6.60
C ASP A 62 -2.85 -24.27 5.83
N ALA A 63 -2.71 -23.74 4.61
CA ALA A 63 -1.46 -23.82 3.85
C ALA A 63 -1.22 -22.59 2.95
N ALA A 64 -1.51 -21.40 3.49
CA ALA A 64 -1.06 -20.13 2.91
C ALA A 64 -0.82 -19.11 4.04
N GLN A 65 0.07 -19.44 4.98
CA GLN A 65 0.74 -18.41 5.78
C GLN A 65 1.86 -17.81 4.92
N GLU A 66 1.46 -17.05 3.90
CA GLU A 66 2.19 -15.82 3.61
C GLU A 66 2.12 -14.97 4.87
N THR A 67 3.20 -14.28 5.22
CA THR A 67 3.30 -13.38 6.38
C THR A 67 2.19 -12.33 6.34
N LYS A 68 0.98 -12.70 6.80
CA LYS A 68 -0.13 -11.77 6.97
C LYS A 68 0.27 -10.83 8.09
N ILE A 69 0.63 -9.62 7.70
CA ILE A 69 0.68 -8.50 8.61
C ILE A 69 -0.66 -8.51 9.34
N ASP A 70 -0.62 -8.64 10.66
CA ASP A 70 -1.83 -8.48 11.48
C ASP A 70 -2.22 -7.01 11.42
N SER A 71 -3.14 -6.69 10.50
CA SER A 71 -3.58 -5.35 10.20
C SER A 71 -4.11 -4.62 11.44
N VAL A 72 -4.81 -5.34 12.32
CA VAL A 72 -5.33 -4.80 13.57
C VAL A 72 -4.20 -4.50 14.54
N LYS A 73 -3.21 -5.40 14.64
CA LYS A 73 -2.01 -5.16 15.46
C LYS A 73 -1.21 -3.95 14.99
N GLU A 74 -1.00 -3.79 13.68
CA GLU A 74 -0.30 -2.61 13.14
C GLU A 74 -1.05 -1.31 13.44
N MET A 75 -2.37 -1.27 13.24
CA MET A 75 -3.16 -0.09 13.57
C MET A 75 -3.14 0.21 15.07
N ARG A 76 -3.17 -0.80 15.94
CA ARG A 76 -3.00 -0.63 17.38
C ARG A 76 -1.60 -0.11 17.72
N GLY A 77 -0.56 -0.65 17.07
CA GLY A 77 0.82 -0.21 17.20
C GLY A 77 1.00 1.26 16.81
N LEU A 78 0.35 1.69 15.73
CA LEU A 78 0.33 3.10 15.32
C LEU A 78 -0.25 3.99 16.42
N LEU A 79 -1.41 3.63 16.98
CA LEU A 79 -2.11 4.45 17.98
C LEU A 79 -1.33 4.62 19.29
N ILE A 80 -0.39 3.72 19.60
CA ILE A 80 0.46 3.80 20.79
C ILE A 80 1.87 4.32 20.49
N SER A 81 2.18 4.64 19.24
CA SER A 81 3.51 5.09 18.83
C SER A 81 3.77 6.55 19.22
N ASP A 82 5.02 6.85 19.57
CA ASP A 82 5.46 8.21 19.88
C ASP A 82 5.28 9.16 18.67
N GLU A 83 5.56 8.66 17.46
CA GLU A 83 5.33 9.40 16.21
C GLU A 83 3.88 9.89 16.11
N PHE A 84 2.91 9.02 16.39
CA PHE A 84 1.50 9.39 16.34
C PHE A 84 1.11 10.34 17.48
N ALA A 85 1.67 10.13 18.68
CA ALA A 85 1.39 10.95 19.86
C ALA A 85 1.93 12.39 19.72
N ASP A 86 3.06 12.58 19.03
CA ASP A 86 3.68 13.89 18.82
C ASP A 86 2.90 14.78 17.83
N LEU A 87 2.00 14.19 17.02
CA LEU A 87 1.20 14.92 16.04
C LEU A 87 0.06 15.70 16.70
N LYS A 88 0.24 17.03 16.78
CA LYS A 88 -0.76 17.94 17.39
C LYS A 88 -1.96 18.23 16.48
N LYS A 89 -1.79 18.23 15.15
CA LYS A 89 -2.84 18.61 14.21
C LYS A 89 -3.58 17.38 13.70
N ALA A 90 -4.91 17.48 13.64
CA ALA A 90 -5.77 16.44 13.06
C ALA A 90 -5.42 16.09 11.62
N ILE A 91 -4.94 17.06 10.82
CA ILE A 91 -4.49 16.77 9.45
C ILE A 91 -3.27 15.85 9.45
N ASP A 92 -2.31 16.04 10.35
CA ASP A 92 -1.09 15.24 10.35
C ASP A 92 -1.39 13.80 10.78
N ARG A 93 -2.21 13.63 11.84
CA ARG A 93 -2.70 12.31 12.27
C ARG A 93 -3.48 11.59 11.16
N PHE A 94 -4.35 12.32 10.45
CA PHE A 94 -5.07 11.79 9.30
C PHE A 94 -4.14 11.29 8.18
N MET A 95 -3.10 12.06 7.83
CA MET A 95 -2.15 11.66 6.79
C MET A 95 -1.34 10.42 7.20
N LEU A 96 -0.93 10.34 8.48
CA LEU A 96 -0.17 9.19 8.99
C LEU A 96 -1.02 7.91 9.03
N VAL A 97 -2.30 8.02 9.42
CA VAL A 97 -3.25 6.90 9.34
C VAL A 97 -3.38 6.39 7.92
N LEU A 98 -3.59 7.27 6.94
CA LEU A 98 -3.70 6.87 5.53
C LEU A 98 -2.43 6.21 4.99
N SER A 99 -1.26 6.78 5.32
CA SER A 99 0.04 6.19 4.97
C SER A 99 0.20 4.78 5.56
N THR A 100 -0.26 4.57 6.80
CA THR A 100 -0.17 3.27 7.48
C THR A 100 -1.13 2.25 6.89
N LEU A 101 -2.37 2.65 6.56
CA LEU A 101 -3.35 1.79 5.91
C LEU A 101 -2.82 1.29 4.56
N TYR A 102 -2.23 2.16 3.75
CA TYR A 102 -1.60 1.75 2.49
C TYR A 102 -0.42 0.79 2.72
N ARG A 103 0.40 1.00 3.74
CA ARG A 103 1.53 0.11 4.07
C ARG A 103 1.07 -1.30 4.49
N ILE A 104 -0.07 -1.40 5.18
CA ILE A 104 -0.64 -2.68 5.61
C ILE A 104 -1.10 -3.50 4.41
N ASP A 105 -1.90 -2.90 3.53
CA ASP A 105 -2.44 -3.56 2.34
C ASP A 105 -2.64 -2.53 1.21
N PRO A 106 -1.65 -2.41 0.29
CA PRO A 106 -1.72 -1.49 -0.84
C PRO A 106 -2.87 -1.78 -1.80
N GLU A 107 -3.22 -3.06 -1.99
CA GLU A 107 -4.25 -3.49 -2.95
C GLU A 107 -5.63 -3.13 -2.41
N SER A 108 -5.94 -3.56 -1.19
CA SER A 108 -7.21 -3.24 -0.54
C SER A 108 -7.36 -1.73 -0.31
N PHE A 109 -6.28 -1.01 0.01
CA PHE A 109 -6.33 0.45 0.13
C PHE A 109 -6.68 1.11 -1.21
N SER A 110 -6.06 0.67 -2.31
CA SER A 110 -6.32 1.22 -3.65
C SER A 110 -7.80 1.05 -4.05
N GLU A 111 -8.40 -0.11 -3.76
CA GLU A 111 -9.83 -0.33 -3.95
C GLU A 111 -10.68 0.56 -3.03
N ALA A 112 -10.27 0.69 -1.76
CA ALA A 112 -10.95 1.51 -0.77
C ALA A 112 -10.93 3.01 -1.11
N MET A 113 -9.94 3.49 -1.87
CA MET A 113 -9.85 4.89 -2.29
C MET A 113 -10.88 5.31 -3.35
N SER A 114 -11.67 4.37 -3.89
CA SER A 114 -12.84 4.71 -4.71
C SER A 114 -13.94 5.47 -3.93
N VAL A 115 -13.74 5.74 -2.63
CA VAL A 115 -14.62 6.58 -1.81
C VAL A 115 -14.72 8.00 -2.38
N LYS A 116 -15.96 8.46 -2.57
CA LYS A 116 -16.29 9.82 -3.00
C LYS A 116 -17.43 10.41 -2.17
N GLY A 117 -17.41 11.72 -2.01
CA GLY A 117 -18.55 12.46 -1.50
C GLY A 117 -19.63 12.65 -2.56
N ARG A 118 -20.70 13.38 -2.21
CA ARG A 118 -21.80 13.67 -3.15
C ARG A 118 -21.34 14.40 -4.41
N LYS A 119 -20.44 15.38 -4.26
CA LYS A 119 -19.98 16.26 -5.36
C LYS A 119 -18.46 16.31 -5.52
N ARG A 120 -17.70 15.65 -4.63
CA ARG A 120 -16.24 15.78 -4.57
C ARG A 120 -15.61 14.41 -4.52
N VAL A 121 -14.61 14.21 -5.36
CA VAL A 121 -13.67 13.09 -5.27
C VAL A 121 -12.74 13.38 -4.09
N TYR A 122 -12.55 12.41 -3.20
CA TYR A 122 -11.74 12.58 -2.00
C TYR A 122 -10.28 12.20 -2.23
N PHE A 123 -10.08 11.17 -3.04
CA PHE A 123 -8.81 10.53 -3.28
C PHE A 123 -8.58 10.37 -4.80
N ALA A 124 -7.33 10.53 -5.24
CA ALA A 124 -6.93 10.30 -6.63
C ALA A 124 -5.45 9.91 -6.70
N ASP A 125 -5.03 9.38 -7.84
CA ASP A 125 -3.62 9.09 -8.18
C ASP A 125 -2.82 10.34 -8.56
N ASN A 126 -3.49 11.48 -8.79
CA ASN A 126 -2.86 12.75 -9.14
C ASN A 126 -3.63 13.96 -8.56
N GLU A 127 -2.93 15.08 -8.43
CA GLU A 127 -3.47 16.33 -7.88
C GLU A 127 -4.56 16.94 -8.77
N GLN A 128 -4.40 16.88 -10.09
CA GLN A 128 -5.23 17.55 -11.08
C GLN A 128 -6.67 17.01 -11.05
N THR A 129 -6.85 15.71 -10.86
CA THR A 129 -8.18 15.08 -10.71
C THR A 129 -8.96 15.66 -9.52
N LEU A 130 -8.28 15.96 -8.42
CA LEU A 130 -8.92 16.56 -7.24
C LEU A 130 -9.27 18.03 -7.45
N LEU A 131 -8.41 18.79 -8.13
CA LEU A 131 -8.67 20.19 -8.47
C LEU A 131 -9.79 20.34 -9.50
N ALA A 132 -9.87 19.45 -10.49
CA ALA A 132 -10.94 19.44 -11.50
C ALA A 132 -12.33 19.20 -10.86
N ASN A 133 -12.38 18.38 -9.81
CA ASN A 133 -13.61 18.11 -9.06
C ASN A 133 -13.88 19.11 -7.92
N GLY A 134 -12.98 20.07 -7.71
CA GLY A 134 -13.16 21.15 -6.74
C GLY A 134 -11.92 22.03 -6.57
N GLN A 135 -12.00 23.28 -7.02
CA GLN A 135 -10.89 24.23 -6.97
C GLN A 135 -10.45 24.62 -5.54
N THR A 136 -11.35 24.48 -4.55
CA THR A 136 -11.07 24.84 -3.15
C THR A 136 -10.70 23.63 -2.28
N THR A 137 -10.29 22.50 -2.86
CA THR A 137 -10.08 21.24 -2.12
C THR A 137 -8.74 21.15 -1.37
N LYS A 138 -7.76 21.98 -1.73
CA LYS A 138 -6.37 21.96 -1.20
C LYS A 138 -5.82 20.51 -1.14
N PRO A 139 -5.57 19.87 -2.29
CA PRO A 139 -5.01 18.52 -2.31
C PRO A 139 -3.65 18.44 -1.62
N LYS A 140 -3.33 17.29 -1.05
CA LYS A 140 -1.99 16.94 -0.57
C LYS A 140 -1.66 15.50 -0.93
N ALA A 141 -0.42 15.25 -1.31
CA ALA A 141 0.10 13.89 -1.46
C ALA A 141 0.17 13.19 -0.10
N ILE A 142 -0.26 11.93 -0.05
CA ILE A 142 -0.14 11.09 1.14
C ILE A 142 1.28 10.51 1.17
N PRO A 143 2.07 10.74 2.23
CA PRO A 143 3.44 10.23 2.33
C PRO A 143 3.52 8.73 2.05
N ASN A 144 4.57 8.31 1.33
CA ASN A 144 4.85 6.90 1.01
C ASN A 144 3.74 6.19 0.21
N THR A 145 2.89 6.94 -0.50
CA THR A 145 1.85 6.37 -1.37
C THR A 145 1.82 7.10 -2.72
N PRO A 146 1.28 6.48 -3.79
CA PRO A 146 1.05 7.16 -5.06
C PRO A 146 -0.19 8.05 -5.07
N PHE A 147 -0.82 8.30 -3.92
CA PHE A 147 -2.15 8.90 -3.85
C PHE A 147 -2.17 10.29 -3.23
N TRP A 148 -3.22 11.03 -3.59
CA TRP A 148 -3.53 12.37 -3.13
C TRP A 148 -4.87 12.39 -2.40
N VAL A 149 -5.01 13.30 -1.44
CA VAL A 149 -6.25 13.50 -0.68
C VAL A 149 -6.60 14.97 -0.55
N ILE A 150 -7.90 15.28 -0.54
CA ILE A 150 -8.39 16.63 -0.26
C ILE A 150 -8.23 16.97 1.23
N THR A 151 -7.72 18.15 1.55
CA THR A 151 -7.46 18.55 2.95
C THR A 151 -8.33 19.67 3.47
N ASN A 152 -9.02 20.41 2.57
CA ASN A 152 -9.97 21.45 2.95
C ASN A 152 -11.32 20.86 3.39
N ASN A 153 -11.32 20.25 4.57
CA ASN A 153 -12.49 19.67 5.23
C ASN A 153 -12.32 19.71 6.76
N ASN A 154 -13.42 19.59 7.50
CA ASN A 154 -13.40 19.56 8.96
C ASN A 154 -12.96 18.18 9.50
N THR A 155 -12.67 18.09 10.80
CA THR A 155 -12.20 16.85 11.45
C THR A 155 -13.21 15.70 11.28
N SER A 156 -14.50 15.96 11.50
CA SER A 156 -15.57 14.96 11.31
C SER A 156 -15.56 14.35 9.90
N ARG A 157 -15.27 15.15 8.86
CA ARG A 157 -15.13 14.64 7.49
C ARG A 157 -13.89 13.76 7.32
N LYS A 158 -12.76 14.10 7.94
CA LYS A 158 -11.54 13.25 7.93
C LYS A 158 -11.81 11.90 8.58
N GLN A 159 -12.48 11.92 9.73
CA GLN A 159 -12.89 10.72 10.45
C GLN A 159 -13.78 9.83 9.58
N GLN A 160 -14.80 10.41 8.94
CA GLN A 160 -15.68 9.68 8.01
C GLN A 160 -14.94 9.13 6.77
N MET A 161 -13.93 9.85 6.26
CA MET A 161 -13.11 9.35 5.16
C MET A 161 -12.31 8.11 5.59
N VAL A 162 -11.65 8.17 6.76
CA VAL A 162 -10.90 7.04 7.31
C VAL A 162 -11.81 5.86 7.62
N GLU A 163 -12.95 6.11 8.25
CA GLU A 163 -13.97 5.08 8.53
C GLU A 163 -14.35 4.32 7.26
N GLN A 164 -14.71 5.03 6.18
CA GLN A 164 -15.13 4.41 4.93
C GLN A 164 -14.02 3.64 4.22
N VAL A 165 -12.76 4.07 4.38
CA VAL A 165 -11.59 3.34 3.87
C VAL A 165 -11.39 2.06 4.69
N MET A 166 -11.35 2.17 6.02
CA MET A 166 -11.13 1.01 6.89
C MET A 166 -12.25 -0.03 6.82
N VAL A 167 -13.52 0.39 6.67
CA VAL A 167 -14.64 -0.53 6.45
C VAL A 167 -14.45 -1.32 5.14
N ARG A 168 -14.00 -0.66 4.06
CA ARG A 168 -13.73 -1.33 2.78
C ARG A 168 -12.53 -2.25 2.83
N MET A 169 -11.56 -1.94 3.68
CA MET A 169 -10.43 -2.82 3.99
C MET A 169 -10.74 -3.89 5.04
N ASN A 170 -12.02 -4.10 5.36
CA ASN A 170 -12.51 -5.15 6.27
C ASN A 170 -11.94 -5.07 7.71
N PHE A 171 -11.62 -3.87 8.21
CA PHE A 171 -11.25 -3.71 9.61
C PHE A 171 -12.45 -3.87 10.56
N PRO A 172 -12.23 -4.43 11.78
CA PRO A 172 -13.27 -4.48 12.79
C PRO A 172 -13.73 -3.10 13.28
N THR A 173 -15.02 -2.92 13.57
CA THR A 173 -15.58 -1.65 14.04
C THR A 173 -14.87 -1.10 15.28
N GLU A 174 -14.46 -1.96 16.21
CA GLU A 174 -13.78 -1.56 17.44
C GLU A 174 -12.47 -0.77 17.19
N ILE A 175 -11.67 -1.20 16.19
CA ILE A 175 -10.43 -0.48 15.86
C ILE A 175 -10.73 0.76 15.02
N ILE A 176 -11.76 0.72 14.18
CA ILE A 176 -12.19 1.88 13.38
C ILE A 176 -12.61 3.02 14.31
N ASP A 177 -13.40 2.76 15.34
CA ASP A 177 -13.85 3.78 16.30
C ASP A 177 -12.66 4.41 17.04
N LYS A 178 -11.68 3.59 17.45
CA LYS A 178 -10.46 4.08 18.12
C LYS A 178 -9.61 4.96 17.20
N VAL A 179 -9.41 4.53 15.95
CA VAL A 179 -8.61 5.27 14.96
C VAL A 179 -9.31 6.56 14.55
N THR A 180 -10.63 6.55 14.38
CA THR A 180 -11.36 7.76 13.99
C THR A 180 -11.41 8.78 15.12
N GLN A 181 -11.58 8.35 16.37
CA GLN A 181 -11.56 9.25 17.53
C GLN A 181 -10.19 9.87 17.81
N SER A 182 -9.10 9.22 17.36
CA SER A 182 -7.74 9.74 17.56
C SER A 182 -7.31 10.80 16.54
N ILE A 183 -8.10 11.03 15.47
CA ILE A 183 -7.87 12.08 14.45
C ILE A 183 -8.48 13.40 14.92
#